data_AF-A0A8X7YIQ3-F1
#
_entry.id   AF-A0A8X7YIQ3-F1
#
_cell.length_a   1.000
_cell.length_b   1.000
_cell.length_c   1.000
_cell.angle_alpha   90.00
_cell.angle_beta   90.00
_cell.angle_gamma   90.00
#
_symmetry.space_group_name_H-M   'P 1'
#
loop_
_entity.id
_entity.type
_entity.pdbx_description
1 polymer ?
#
loop_
_entity_poly.entity_id
_entity_poly.type
_entity_poly.pdbx_seq_one_letter_code
_entity_poly.pdbx_strand_id
1 'polypeptide(L)'
;MASSFRILSVLAIALAICAKGTLGEIACEHLDQDTCAYAISSAGKRCVLEKRVKRTGEEAYTCRTSEIEADRLRNWIETDQCIKACGLDRKSLGISTDSLLESRFAQQLCSPQCYDSCPNVIDLYFNLAAAEGVFLPKLCEAQEGNARRGLMADIKSSGFVAPGPVKYTVAPAPVEPVKYTVTPAMSPYYN
;
A
#
# COMPACT_ATOMS: atom_id res chain seq x y z
N MET A 1 33.92 24.70 40.83
CA MET A 1 32.46 24.87 41.02
C MET A 1 31.75 25.44 39.78
N ALA A 2 32.27 26.47 39.12
CA ALA A 2 31.64 27.08 37.93
C ALA A 2 31.46 26.16 36.70
N SER A 3 32.35 25.19 36.47
CA SER A 3 32.29 24.27 35.32
C SER A 3 31.16 23.24 35.43
N SER A 4 30.90 22.71 36.63
CA SER A 4 29.81 21.74 36.88
C SER A 4 28.43 22.37 36.69
N PHE A 5 28.25 23.63 37.12
CA PHE A 5 27.00 24.37 36.90
C PHE A 5 26.70 24.58 35.41
N ARG A 6 27.71 24.87 34.58
CA ARG A 6 27.52 25.04 33.12
C ARG A 6 27.10 23.74 32.43
N ILE A 7 27.65 22.60 32.85
CA ILE A 7 27.30 21.28 32.31
C ILE A 7 25.86 20.91 32.68
N LEU A 8 25.45 21.16 33.93
CA LEU A 8 24.07 20.97 34.39
C LEU A 8 23.08 21.85 33.62
N SER A 9 23.42 23.11 33.36
CA SER A 9 22.59 24.02 32.56
C SER A 9 22.43 23.53 31.11
N VAL A 10 23.50 23.08 30.47
CA VAL A 10 23.45 22.57 29.09
C VAL A 10 22.64 21.28 29.02
N LEU A 11 22.79 20.37 30.00
CA LEU A 11 22.03 19.13 30.08
C LEU A 11 20.54 19.41 30.31
N ALA A 12 20.19 20.35 31.20
CA ALA A 12 18.82 20.76 31.45
C ALA A 12 18.17 21.41 30.22
N ILE A 13 18.91 22.23 29.47
CA ILE A 13 18.44 22.83 28.22
C ILE A 13 18.25 21.76 27.15
N ALA A 14 19.18 20.80 27.01
CA ALA A 14 19.05 19.69 26.08
C ALA A 14 17.82 18.80 26.41
N LEU A 15 17.62 18.46 27.69
CA LEU A 15 16.44 17.72 28.16
C LEU A 15 15.14 18.50 27.95
N ALA A 16 15.14 19.82 28.16
CA ALA A 16 13.98 20.68 27.92
C ALA A 16 13.64 20.80 26.43
N ILE A 17 14.65 20.81 25.53
CA ILE A 17 14.44 20.79 24.07
C ILE A 17 13.91 19.43 23.62
N CYS A 18 14.40 18.33 24.20
CA CYS A 18 13.83 16.99 23.98
C CYS A 18 12.40 16.86 24.52
N ALA A 19 12.03 17.63 25.55
CA ALA A 19 10.69 17.66 26.12
C ALA A 19 9.73 18.62 25.39
N LYS A 20 10.17 19.36 24.37
CA LYS A 20 9.27 20.10 23.47
C LYS A 20 8.62 19.18 22.44
N GLY A 21 8.06 18.06 22.92
CA GLY A 21 6.91 17.50 22.23
C GLY A 21 5.74 18.45 22.48
N THR A 22 5.54 19.43 21.61
CA THR A 22 4.22 20.05 21.54
C THR A 22 3.28 18.92 21.14
N LEU A 23 2.61 18.30 22.11
CA LEU A 23 1.34 17.60 21.91
C LEU A 23 0.33 18.67 21.48
N GLY A 24 0.53 19.22 20.28
CA GLY A 24 -0.48 19.98 19.60
C GLY A 24 -1.59 19.02 19.29
N GLU A 25 -2.81 19.38 19.66
CA GLU A 25 -3.98 18.66 19.21
C GLU A 25 -4.07 18.78 17.69
N ILE A 26 -4.10 17.63 17.02
CA ILE A 26 -4.34 17.56 15.59
C ILE A 26 -5.80 17.89 15.36
N ALA A 27 -6.05 19.05 14.76
CA ALA A 27 -7.29 19.36 14.06
C ALA A 27 -7.04 19.17 12.57
N CYS A 28 -7.89 18.41 11.89
CA CYS A 28 -7.67 18.07 10.48
C CYS A 28 -7.57 19.34 9.61
N GLU A 29 -8.36 20.37 9.93
CA GLU A 29 -8.43 21.65 9.23
C GLU A 29 -7.12 22.45 9.30
N HIS A 30 -6.21 22.10 10.20
CA HIS A 30 -4.89 22.72 10.34
C HIS A 30 -3.77 21.93 9.65
N LEU A 31 -4.06 20.77 9.07
CA LEU A 31 -3.08 19.97 8.33
C LEU A 31 -2.93 20.47 6.89
N ASP A 32 -1.71 20.40 6.39
CA ASP A 32 -1.41 20.63 4.98
C ASP A 32 -1.68 19.37 4.13
N GLN A 33 -1.48 19.50 2.83
CA GLN A 33 -1.72 18.42 1.88
C GLN A 33 -0.83 17.18 2.11
N ASP A 34 0.38 17.35 2.63
CA ASP A 34 1.35 16.26 2.78
C ASP A 34 1.16 15.49 4.09
N THR A 35 0.39 16.04 5.03
CA THR A 35 0.13 15.45 6.35
C THR A 35 -1.33 15.07 6.58
N CYS A 36 -2.27 15.57 5.77
CA CYS A 36 -3.70 15.34 5.94
C CYS A 36 -4.15 13.88 5.75
N ALA A 37 -3.79 13.26 4.62
CA ALA A 37 -4.26 11.92 4.32
C ALA A 37 -3.69 10.91 5.33
N TYR A 38 -4.57 10.03 5.81
CA TYR A 38 -4.26 9.05 6.85
C TYR A 38 -3.79 9.69 8.18
N ALA A 39 -4.33 10.87 8.51
CA ALA A 39 -4.25 11.42 9.85
C ALA A 39 -5.53 11.18 10.67
N ILE A 40 -5.42 11.31 11.98
CA ILE A 40 -6.49 11.18 12.95
C ILE A 40 -6.39 12.36 13.91
N SER A 41 -7.49 13.08 14.06
CA SER A 41 -7.59 14.21 14.97
C SER A 41 -7.47 13.78 16.44
N SER A 42 -7.27 14.76 17.32
CA SER A 42 -7.34 14.57 18.77
C SER A 42 -8.68 13.98 19.22
N ALA A 43 -9.76 14.26 18.49
CA ALA A 43 -11.10 13.71 18.73
C ALA A 43 -11.27 12.25 18.26
N GLY A 44 -10.27 11.64 17.61
CA GLY A 44 -10.34 10.27 17.10
C GLY A 44 -11.04 10.14 15.74
N LYS A 45 -11.30 11.25 15.06
CA LYS A 45 -11.91 11.28 13.73
C LYS A 45 -10.82 11.31 12.66
N ARG A 46 -11.00 10.57 11.56
CA ARG A 46 -10.04 10.51 10.45
C ARG A 46 -10.09 11.77 9.61
N CYS A 47 -8.93 12.21 9.13
CA CYS A 47 -8.83 13.36 8.26
C CYS A 47 -8.93 12.95 6.78
N VAL A 48 -9.55 13.81 5.97
CA VAL A 48 -9.78 13.61 4.54
C VAL A 48 -9.27 14.82 3.76
N LEU A 49 -8.46 14.53 2.73
CA LEU A 49 -7.99 15.51 1.77
C LEU A 49 -9.05 15.71 0.68
N GLU A 50 -9.53 16.93 0.52
CA GLU A 50 -10.42 17.35 -0.55
C GLU A 50 -9.67 18.24 -1.55
N LYS A 51 -10.06 18.12 -2.82
CA LYS A 51 -9.62 19.02 -3.88
C LYS A 51 -10.71 20.01 -4.22
N ARG A 52 -10.34 21.28 -4.37
CA ARG A 52 -11.20 22.39 -4.76
C ARG A 52 -10.59 23.10 -5.95
N VAL A 53 -11.42 23.67 -6.80
CA VAL A 53 -10.96 24.54 -7.89
C VAL A 53 -11.30 25.97 -7.52
N LYS A 54 -10.27 26.83 -7.44
CA LYS A 54 -10.46 28.26 -7.19
C LYS A 54 -11.12 28.92 -8.41
N ARG A 55 -11.69 30.12 -8.22
CA ARG A 55 -12.24 30.93 -9.32
C ARG A 55 -11.21 31.25 -10.42
N THR A 56 -9.92 31.20 -10.09
CA THR A 56 -8.80 31.39 -11.02
C THR A 56 -8.51 30.16 -11.89
N GLY A 57 -9.17 29.02 -11.65
CA GLY A 57 -8.88 27.72 -12.28
C GLY A 57 -7.75 26.94 -11.59
N GLU A 58 -7.11 27.52 -10.56
CA GLU A 58 -6.05 26.86 -9.78
C GLU A 58 -6.63 25.79 -8.84
N GLU A 59 -5.96 24.66 -8.74
CA GLU A 59 -6.31 23.60 -7.79
C GLU A 59 -5.86 23.99 -6.38
N ALA A 60 -6.75 23.82 -5.40
CA ALA A 60 -6.48 24.01 -3.99
C ALA A 60 -6.84 22.73 -3.24
N TYR A 61 -6.07 22.40 -2.21
CA TYR A 61 -6.35 21.28 -1.34
C TYR A 61 -6.80 21.78 0.02
N THR A 62 -7.80 21.10 0.60
CA THR A 62 -8.30 21.40 1.94
C THR A 62 -8.43 20.11 2.71
N CYS A 63 -7.86 20.09 3.92
CA CYS A 63 -8.04 18.97 4.82
C CYS A 63 -9.28 19.18 5.70
N ARG A 64 -10.04 18.11 5.94
CA ARG A 64 -11.26 18.15 6.76
C ARG A 64 -11.39 16.93 7.64
N THR A 65 -12.07 17.11 8.76
CA THR A 65 -12.51 16.00 9.61
C THR A 65 -13.61 15.21 8.92
N SER A 66 -13.45 13.89 8.82
CA SER A 66 -14.48 12.97 8.32
C SER A 66 -15.32 12.41 9.46
N GLU A 67 -16.46 11.80 9.13
CA GLU A 67 -17.29 11.10 10.11
C GLU A 67 -16.73 9.75 10.55
N ILE A 68 -15.72 9.23 9.85
CA ILE A 68 -15.14 7.91 10.12
C ILE A 68 -14.23 8.02 11.35
N GLU A 69 -14.59 7.28 12.39
CA GLU A 69 -13.82 7.18 13.63
C GLU A 69 -12.72 6.12 13.50
N ALA A 70 -11.59 6.38 14.16
CA ALA A 70 -10.58 5.36 14.41
C ALA A 70 -10.85 4.70 15.76
N ASP A 71 -10.65 3.38 15.86
CA ASP A 71 -11.04 2.63 17.06
C ASP A 71 -10.23 3.08 18.30
N ARG A 72 -8.89 3.03 18.21
CA ARG A 72 -8.01 3.25 19.37
C ARG A 72 -7.02 4.38 19.22
N LEU A 73 -6.83 4.85 17.99
CA LEU A 73 -5.82 5.85 17.68
C LEU A 73 -6.43 7.24 17.74
N ARG A 74 -5.68 8.16 18.32
CA ARG A 74 -6.02 9.59 18.41
C ARG A 74 -4.75 10.38 18.24
N ASN A 75 -4.87 11.58 17.69
CA ASN A 75 -3.75 12.49 17.52
C ASN A 75 -2.57 11.81 16.78
N TRP A 76 -2.87 11.21 15.62
CA TRP A 76 -1.93 10.38 14.87
C TRP A 76 -1.80 10.87 13.43
N ILE A 77 -0.59 10.96 12.92
CA ILE A 77 -0.32 11.13 11.48
C ILE A 77 0.47 9.90 11.07
N GLU A 78 -0.06 9.13 10.11
CA GLU A 78 0.66 7.95 9.61
C GLU A 78 2.00 8.37 9.01
N THR A 79 3.02 7.51 9.07
CA THR A 79 4.37 7.82 8.56
C THR A 79 4.47 7.61 7.04
N ASP A 80 5.38 8.31 6.37
CA ASP A 80 5.61 8.09 4.92
C ASP A 80 6.11 6.68 4.61
N GLN A 81 6.82 6.06 5.56
CA GLN A 81 7.21 4.65 5.48
C GLN A 81 5.96 3.76 5.38
N CYS A 82 4.96 4.01 6.21
CA CYS A 82 3.71 3.28 6.17
C CYS A 82 2.89 3.57 4.91
N ILE A 83 2.78 4.84 4.50
CA ILE A 83 2.13 5.20 3.24
C ILE A 83 2.73 4.41 2.07
N LYS A 84 4.06 4.38 1.96
CA LYS A 84 4.74 3.66 0.90
C LYS A 84 4.61 2.13 1.02
N ALA A 85 4.75 1.58 2.23
CA ALA A 85 4.65 0.14 2.47
C ALA A 85 3.27 -0.41 2.09
N CYS A 86 2.23 0.36 2.38
CA CYS A 86 0.84 0.01 2.09
C CYS A 86 0.40 0.33 0.64
N GLY A 87 1.27 0.91 -0.19
CA GLY A 87 0.91 1.28 -1.57
C GLY A 87 -0.03 2.49 -1.66
N LEU A 88 0.00 3.38 -0.68
CA LEU A 88 -0.84 4.57 -0.58
C LEU A 88 -0.10 5.84 -1.07
N ASP A 89 -0.85 6.93 -1.23
CA ASP A 89 -0.32 8.25 -1.58
C ASP A 89 -0.89 9.32 -0.64
N ARG A 90 -0.05 10.28 -0.20
CA ARG A 90 -0.49 11.42 0.62
C ARG A 90 -1.48 12.33 -0.07
N LYS A 91 -1.49 12.31 -1.40
CA LYS A 91 -2.36 13.11 -2.25
C LYS A 91 -3.65 12.37 -2.61
N SER A 92 -3.87 11.17 -2.06
CA SER A 92 -5.15 10.48 -2.16
C SER A 92 -6.28 11.40 -1.68
N LEU A 93 -7.29 11.57 -2.53
CA LEU A 93 -8.47 12.35 -2.22
C LEU A 93 -9.54 11.44 -1.64
N GLY A 94 -10.22 11.91 -0.59
CA GLY A 94 -11.25 11.10 0.04
C GLY A 94 -10.69 9.86 0.75
N ILE A 95 -11.60 8.93 1.03
CA ILE A 95 -11.30 7.57 1.48
C ILE A 95 -11.98 6.65 0.47
N SER A 96 -11.19 5.86 -0.26
CA SER A 96 -11.69 4.97 -1.31
C SER A 96 -11.74 3.53 -0.83
N THR A 97 -12.89 2.88 -1.01
CA THR A 97 -13.05 1.45 -0.73
C THR A 97 -12.69 0.57 -1.94
N ASP A 98 -12.87 1.10 -3.15
CA ASP A 98 -12.65 0.37 -4.42
C ASP A 98 -11.21 -0.14 -4.59
N SER A 99 -10.24 0.50 -3.92
CA SER A 99 -8.83 0.11 -3.97
C SER A 99 -8.59 -1.33 -3.49
N LEU A 100 -9.43 -1.86 -2.59
CA LEU A 100 -9.30 -3.26 -2.12
C LEU A 100 -9.50 -4.30 -3.22
N LEU A 101 -10.18 -3.95 -4.32
CA LEU A 101 -10.37 -4.82 -5.48
C LEU A 101 -9.11 -4.87 -6.37
N GLU A 102 -8.20 -3.91 -6.23
CA GLU A 102 -6.96 -3.88 -6.99
C GLU A 102 -5.95 -4.88 -6.41
N SER A 103 -5.60 -5.89 -7.20
CA SER A 103 -4.69 -6.97 -6.77
C SER A 103 -3.35 -6.46 -6.25
N ARG A 104 -2.78 -5.42 -6.88
CA ARG A 104 -1.53 -4.80 -6.46
C ARG A 104 -1.66 -4.15 -5.09
N PHE A 105 -2.71 -3.37 -4.89
CA PHE A 105 -2.96 -2.69 -3.62
C PHE A 105 -3.16 -3.71 -2.50
N ALA A 106 -4.00 -4.72 -2.72
CA ALA A 106 -4.24 -5.79 -1.76
C ALA A 106 -2.93 -6.52 -1.37
N GLN A 107 -2.02 -6.77 -2.32
CA GLN A 107 -0.72 -7.37 -2.02
C GLN A 107 0.17 -6.45 -1.14
N GLN A 108 0.16 -5.14 -1.36
CA GLN A 108 0.94 -4.19 -0.56
C GLN A 108 0.33 -4.01 0.84
N LEU A 109 -0.99 -3.89 0.92
CA LEU A 109 -1.74 -3.81 2.18
C LEU A 109 -1.50 -5.05 3.05
N CYS A 110 -1.48 -6.23 2.44
CA CYS A 110 -1.25 -7.51 3.13
C CYS A 110 0.24 -7.85 3.29
N SER A 111 1.16 -6.97 2.89
CA SER A 111 2.59 -7.17 3.14
C SER A 111 2.88 -7.00 4.65
N PRO A 112 3.84 -7.73 5.24
CA PRO A 112 4.19 -7.58 6.65
C PRO A 112 4.59 -6.15 7.03
N GLN A 113 5.21 -5.42 6.09
CA GLN A 113 5.62 -4.03 6.29
C GLN A 113 4.44 -3.08 6.45
N CYS A 114 3.26 -3.42 5.90
CA CYS A 114 2.04 -2.65 6.10
C CYS A 114 1.18 -3.26 7.22
N TYR A 115 0.83 -4.54 7.08
CA TYR A 115 -0.13 -5.24 7.93
C TYR A 115 0.26 -5.25 9.42
N ASP A 116 1.54 -5.43 9.71
CA ASP A 116 2.01 -5.55 11.09
C ASP A 116 2.52 -4.21 11.67
N SER A 117 2.81 -3.22 10.82
CA SER A 117 3.55 -2.01 11.22
C SER A 117 2.75 -0.70 11.09
N CYS A 118 1.61 -0.70 10.40
CA CYS A 118 0.86 0.50 10.05
C CYS A 118 -0.57 0.49 10.62
N PRO A 119 -0.73 0.62 11.95
CA PRO A 119 -1.99 0.34 12.63
C PRO A 119 -3.14 1.25 12.18
N ASN A 120 -2.86 2.50 11.78
CA ASN A 120 -3.90 3.41 11.32
C ASN A 120 -4.49 3.00 9.96
N VAL A 121 -3.61 2.62 9.03
CA VAL A 121 -4.01 2.15 7.70
C VAL A 121 -4.76 0.84 7.81
N ILE A 122 -4.26 -0.09 8.62
CA ILE A 122 -4.90 -1.40 8.79
C ILE A 122 -6.25 -1.28 9.47
N ASP A 123 -6.39 -0.45 10.51
CA ASP A 123 -7.70 -0.16 11.12
C ASP A 123 -8.69 0.41 10.09
N LEU A 124 -8.26 1.32 9.21
CA LEU A 124 -9.11 1.89 8.17
C LEU A 124 -9.63 0.80 7.23
N TYR A 125 -8.71 0.07 6.59
CA TYR A 125 -9.08 -0.91 5.58
C TYR A 125 -9.75 -2.16 6.16
N PHE A 126 -9.48 -2.50 7.43
CA PHE A 126 -10.20 -3.56 8.11
C PHE A 126 -11.69 -3.21 8.24
N ASN A 127 -12.00 -2.00 8.70
CA ASN A 127 -13.37 -1.53 8.86
C ASN A 127 -14.08 -1.32 7.53
N LEU A 128 -13.37 -0.79 6.52
CA LEU A 128 -13.89 -0.63 5.17
C LEU A 128 -14.21 -1.99 4.52
N ALA A 129 -13.30 -2.97 4.59
CA ALA A 129 -13.55 -4.32 4.09
C ALA A 129 -14.74 -4.97 4.81
N ALA A 130 -14.83 -4.81 6.13
CA ALA A 130 -15.94 -5.35 6.91
C ALA A 130 -17.30 -4.74 6.49
N ALA A 131 -17.33 -3.45 6.15
CA ALA A 131 -18.53 -2.79 5.61
C ALA A 131 -18.95 -3.37 4.25
N GLU A 132 -18.03 -3.92 3.48
CA GLU A 132 -18.29 -4.65 2.23
C GLU A 132 -18.54 -6.16 2.44
N GLY A 133 -18.55 -6.62 3.69
CA GLY A 133 -18.72 -8.04 4.02
C GLY A 133 -17.47 -8.90 3.82
N VAL A 134 -16.31 -8.27 3.62
CA VAL A 134 -15.01 -8.93 3.46
C VAL A 134 -14.23 -8.87 4.77
N PHE A 135 -13.69 -10.02 5.20
CA PHE A 135 -12.80 -10.05 6.37
C PHE A 135 -11.35 -9.92 5.93
N LEU A 136 -10.74 -8.76 6.18
CA LEU A 136 -9.39 -8.42 5.71
C LEU A 136 -8.31 -9.48 6.03
N PRO A 137 -8.25 -10.09 7.23
CA PRO A 137 -7.28 -11.16 7.49
C PRO A 137 -7.44 -12.37 6.54
N LYS A 138 -8.67 -12.75 6.22
CA LYS A 138 -8.94 -13.84 5.26
C LYS A 138 -8.57 -13.45 3.84
N LEU A 139 -8.76 -12.18 3.46
CA LEU A 139 -8.27 -11.65 2.20
C LEU A 139 -6.74 -11.78 2.11
N CYS A 140 -6.02 -11.41 3.18
CA CYS A 140 -4.56 -11.48 3.20
C CYS A 140 -4.02 -12.91 3.18
N GLU A 141 -4.64 -13.86 3.92
CA GLU A 141 -4.32 -15.28 3.82
C GLU A 141 -4.44 -15.81 2.38
N ALA A 142 -5.50 -15.37 1.65
CA ALA A 142 -5.71 -15.77 0.26
C ALA A 142 -4.65 -15.17 -0.69
N GLN A 143 -4.18 -13.96 -0.42
CA GLN A 143 -3.09 -13.34 -1.21
C GLN A 143 -1.76 -14.09 -1.05
N GLU A 144 -1.44 -14.59 0.15
CA GLU A 144 -0.22 -15.38 0.35
C GLU A 144 -0.26 -16.69 -0.45
N GLY A 145 -1.41 -17.37 -0.47
CA GLY A 145 -1.63 -18.57 -1.28
C GLY A 145 -1.49 -18.30 -2.79
N ASN A 146 -2.05 -17.19 -3.27
CA ASN A 146 -1.95 -16.77 -4.66
C ASN A 146 -0.54 -16.35 -5.05
N ALA A 147 0.19 -15.64 -4.19
CA ALA A 147 1.58 -15.27 -4.42
C ALA A 147 2.48 -16.51 -4.53
N ARG A 148 2.30 -17.50 -3.64
CA ARG A 148 3.01 -18.79 -3.73
C ARG A 148 2.70 -19.56 -5.01
N ARG A 149 1.42 -19.57 -5.43
CA ARG A 149 1.00 -20.21 -6.69
C ARG A 149 1.54 -19.47 -7.92
N GLY A 150 1.57 -18.15 -7.90
CA GLY A 150 2.18 -17.31 -8.95
C GLY A 150 3.67 -17.57 -9.10
N LEU A 151 4.42 -17.57 -7.99
CA LEU A 151 5.84 -17.93 -7.96
C LEU A 151 6.11 -19.32 -8.54
N MET A 152 5.27 -20.31 -8.23
CA MET A 152 5.42 -21.66 -8.80
C MET A 152 5.08 -21.73 -10.30
N ALA A 153 4.17 -20.89 -10.79
CA ALA A 153 3.87 -20.78 -12.22
C ALA A 153 5.04 -20.16 -13.00
N ASP A 154 5.67 -19.13 -12.44
CA ASP A 154 6.83 -18.46 -13.06
C ASP A 154 8.06 -19.38 -13.12
N ILE A 155 8.34 -20.16 -12.06
CA ILE A 155 9.46 -21.13 -12.05
C ILE A 155 9.27 -22.24 -13.10
N LYS A 156 8.02 -22.62 -13.41
CA LYS A 156 7.72 -23.59 -14.49
C LYS A 156 7.86 -23.01 -15.89
N SER A 157 7.82 -21.68 -16.04
CA SER A 157 7.92 -21.03 -17.36
C SER A 157 9.36 -20.75 -17.81
N SER A 158 10.35 -20.86 -16.93
CA SER A 158 11.78 -20.85 -17.30
C SER A 158 12.25 -22.25 -17.67
N GLY A 159 11.72 -22.79 -18.78
CA GLY A 159 12.22 -24.00 -19.42
C GLY A 159 13.59 -23.78 -20.06
N PHE A 160 14.65 -23.64 -19.27
CA PHE A 160 16.01 -23.79 -19.78
C PHE A 160 16.29 -25.29 -19.95
N VAL A 161 15.96 -25.81 -21.14
CA VAL A 161 16.42 -27.13 -21.57
C VAL A 161 17.93 -27.03 -21.80
N ALA A 162 18.72 -27.53 -20.85
CA ALA A 162 20.13 -27.78 -21.11
C ALA A 162 20.23 -28.85 -22.22
N PRO A 163 20.97 -28.62 -23.32
CA PRO A 163 21.22 -29.66 -24.30
C PRO A 163 22.07 -30.76 -23.64
N GLY A 164 21.49 -31.95 -23.48
CA GLY A 164 22.24 -33.14 -23.08
C GLY A 164 23.29 -33.50 -24.14
N PRO A 165 24.40 -34.17 -23.75
CA PRO A 165 25.51 -34.43 -24.66
C PRO A 165 25.10 -35.39 -25.78
N VAL A 166 25.26 -34.91 -27.02
CA VAL A 166 25.10 -35.69 -28.26
C VAL A 166 26.15 -36.79 -28.35
N LYS A 167 25.70 -38.05 -28.50
CA LYS A 167 26.50 -39.13 -29.07
C LYS A 167 26.02 -39.38 -30.50
N TYR A 168 26.91 -39.13 -31.47
CA TYR A 168 26.72 -39.44 -32.88
C TYR A 168 26.83 -40.94 -33.11
N THR A 169 25.80 -41.57 -33.68
CA THR A 169 25.98 -42.70 -34.62
C THR A 169 24.74 -42.88 -35.51
N VAL A 170 24.96 -42.62 -36.80
CA VAL A 170 24.38 -43.25 -38.00
C VAL A 170 22.92 -42.93 -38.39
N ALA A 171 22.76 -42.41 -39.62
CA ALA A 171 21.52 -42.18 -40.37
C ALA A 171 21.26 -43.34 -41.37
N PRO A 172 20.20 -43.34 -42.23
CA PRO A 172 18.88 -42.66 -42.18
C PRO A 172 17.69 -43.62 -42.45
N ALA A 173 16.44 -43.16 -42.26
CA ALA A 173 15.28 -43.69 -42.99
C ALA A 173 14.34 -42.54 -43.42
N PRO A 174 13.68 -42.60 -44.59
CA PRO A 174 12.94 -41.46 -45.15
C PRO A 174 11.57 -41.25 -44.48
N VAL A 175 11.17 -39.98 -44.42
CA VAL A 175 9.91 -39.44 -43.87
C VAL A 175 8.86 -39.30 -44.96
N GLU A 176 7.64 -39.79 -44.71
CA GLU A 176 6.41 -39.40 -45.43
C GLU A 176 5.74 -38.25 -44.64
N PRO A 177 5.41 -37.10 -45.26
CA PRO A 177 4.82 -35.98 -44.54
C PRO A 177 3.28 -36.08 -44.49
N VAL A 178 2.73 -36.20 -43.28
CA VAL A 178 1.28 -36.02 -43.08
C VAL A 178 0.96 -34.53 -43.03
N LYS A 179 0.14 -34.08 -43.98
CA LYS A 179 -0.30 -32.69 -44.15
C LYS A 179 -1.54 -32.44 -43.27
N TYR A 180 -1.39 -31.69 -42.18
CA TYR A 180 -2.53 -31.15 -41.42
C TYR A 180 -2.58 -29.64 -41.59
N THR A 181 -3.45 -29.19 -42.50
CA THR A 181 -3.91 -27.80 -42.56
C THR A 181 -5.06 -27.63 -41.58
N VAL A 182 -4.85 -26.87 -40.52
CA VAL A 182 -5.94 -26.31 -39.72
C VAL A 182 -5.65 -24.82 -39.52
N THR A 183 -6.41 -24.00 -40.25
CA THR A 183 -6.52 -22.56 -40.04
C THR A 183 -7.27 -22.27 -38.74
N PRO A 184 -6.85 -21.31 -37.90
CA PRO A 184 -7.62 -20.89 -36.75
C PRO A 184 -8.85 -20.09 -37.18
N ALA A 185 -10.02 -20.45 -36.66
CA ALA A 185 -11.25 -19.67 -36.79
C ALA A 185 -11.19 -18.43 -35.89
N MET A 186 -11.51 -17.25 -36.43
CA MET A 186 -11.72 -16.03 -35.66
C MET A 186 -13.04 -16.10 -34.89
N SER A 187 -13.05 -15.59 -33.66
CA SER A 187 -14.23 -15.40 -32.83
C SER A 187 -15.08 -14.20 -33.30
N PRO A 188 -16.42 -14.25 -33.17
CA PRO A 188 -17.30 -13.18 -33.63
C PRO A 188 -17.25 -11.96 -32.70
N TYR A 189 -17.19 -10.77 -33.29
CA TYR A 189 -17.52 -9.50 -32.63
C TYR A 189 -19.04 -9.40 -32.47
N TYR A 190 -19.50 -9.09 -31.26
CA TYR A 190 -20.87 -8.63 -31.01
C TYR A 190 -20.87 -7.10 -31.00
N ASN A 191 -21.80 -6.50 -31.76
CA ASN A 191 -22.24 -5.12 -31.61
C ASN A 191 -23.22 -5.02 -30.44
#